data_AF-A0A930J0J4-F1
#
_entry.id   AF-A0A930J0J4-F1
#
_cell.length_a   1.000
_cell.length_b   1.000
_cell.length_c   1.000
_cell.angle_alpha   90.00
_cell.angle_beta   90.00
_cell.angle_gamma   90.00
#
_symmetry.space_group_name_H-M   'P 1'
#
loop_
_entity.id
_entity.type
_entity.pdbx_description
1 polymer ?
#
loop_
_entity_poly.entity_id
_entity_poly.type
_entity_poly.pdbx_seq_one_letter_code
_entity_poly.pdbx_strand_id
1 'polypeptide(L)'
;MKKETIYLSLAMLAITNIPCNAQSEEIKDSTLHLEEVTISTTRMPEIKQNAAATVTIIDQKQIAEMSKSAPDITHLLGMLTPGMALSSNTTSSRAQSLRGRSALILIDGIPQSTPLR
;
A
#
# COMPACT_ATOMS: atom_id res chain seq x y z
N MET A 1 -56.15 4.09 36.49
CA MET A 1 -54.88 4.75 36.90
C MET A 1 -53.77 3.77 37.33
N LYS A 2 -54.06 2.51 37.73
CA LYS A 2 -53.01 1.55 38.19
C LYS A 2 -52.12 0.94 37.10
N LYS A 3 -52.53 0.99 35.82
CA LYS A 3 -51.73 0.43 34.70
C LYS A 3 -50.54 1.32 34.33
N GLU A 4 -50.70 2.64 34.41
CA GLU A 4 -49.63 3.62 34.13
C GLU A 4 -48.47 3.50 35.14
N THR A 5 -48.79 3.21 36.41
CA THR A 5 -47.80 3.01 37.48
C THR A 5 -46.99 1.73 37.31
N ILE A 6 -47.58 0.69 36.70
CA ILE A 6 -46.88 -0.58 36.40
C ILE A 6 -45.88 -0.39 35.25
N TYR A 7 -46.23 0.37 34.22
CA TYR A 7 -45.29 0.71 33.15
C TYR A 7 -44.16 1.62 33.65
N LEU A 8 -44.46 2.53 34.59
CA LEU A 8 -43.46 3.40 35.20
C LEU A 8 -42.45 2.62 36.07
N SER A 9 -42.87 1.57 36.80
CA SER A 9 -41.94 0.71 37.55
C SER A 9 -41.12 -0.22 36.65
N LEU A 10 -41.68 -0.66 35.51
CA LEU A 10 -40.97 -1.50 34.55
C LEU A 10 -39.88 -0.72 33.79
N ALA A 11 -40.09 0.58 33.54
CA ALA A 11 -39.08 1.43 32.91
C ALA A 11 -37.88 1.74 33.83
N MET A 12 -38.07 1.77 35.15
CA MET A 12 -37.03 2.12 36.11
C MET A 12 -36.06 0.97 36.42
N LEU A 13 -36.45 -0.28 36.14
CA LEU A 13 -35.59 -1.46 36.31
C LEU A 13 -34.64 -1.71 35.12
N ALA A 14 -34.82 -0.99 34.01
CA ALA A 14 -33.97 -1.13 32.82
C ALA A 14 -32.67 -0.29 32.86
N ILE A 15 -32.52 0.62 33.83
CA ILE A 15 -31.43 1.63 33.84
C ILE A 15 -30.26 1.23 34.77
N THR A 16 -30.37 0.15 35.55
CA THR A 16 -29.37 -0.17 36.60
C THR A 16 -28.27 -1.17 36.22
N ASN A 17 -28.15 -1.60 34.96
CA ASN A 17 -27.11 -2.55 34.54
C ASN A 17 -26.27 -2.04 33.37
N ILE A 18 -25.73 -0.82 33.49
CA ILE A 18 -24.54 -0.44 32.74
C ILE A 18 -23.34 -0.82 33.63
N PRO A 19 -22.62 -1.92 33.38
CA PRO A 19 -21.27 -2.04 33.88
C PRO A 19 -20.45 -0.91 33.22
N CYS A 20 -20.20 0.14 33.99
CA CYS A 20 -19.11 1.06 33.73
C CYS A 20 -17.82 0.25 33.89
N ASN A 21 -17.45 -0.45 32.83
CA ASN A 21 -16.07 -0.86 32.65
C ASN A 21 -15.30 0.44 32.39
N ALA A 22 -14.77 1.02 33.46
CA ALA A 22 -13.53 1.75 33.39
C ALA A 22 -12.43 0.75 32.99
N GLN A 23 -12.48 0.30 31.73
CA GLN A 23 -11.30 -0.17 31.06
C GLN A 23 -10.46 1.09 30.91
N SER A 24 -9.47 1.21 31.80
CA SER A 24 -8.18 1.72 31.40
C SER A 24 -7.91 1.15 30.01
N GLU A 25 -8.11 1.98 28.99
CA GLU A 25 -7.42 1.85 27.72
C GLU A 25 -5.94 1.88 28.14
N GLU A 26 -5.40 0.71 28.44
CA GLU A 26 -4.00 0.48 28.17
C GLU A 26 -3.85 0.93 26.73
N ILE A 27 -3.18 2.07 26.57
CA ILE A 27 -2.55 2.44 25.32
C ILE A 27 -1.65 1.24 25.02
N LYS A 28 -2.22 0.22 24.37
CA LYS A 28 -1.48 -0.71 23.56
C LYS A 28 -0.90 0.22 22.53
N ASP A 29 0.31 0.66 22.85
CA ASP A 29 1.29 1.17 21.93
C ASP A 29 1.46 0.08 20.90
N SER A 30 0.48 0.06 19.98
CA SER A 30 0.45 -0.71 18.77
C SER A 30 1.46 0.01 17.91
N THR A 31 2.72 -0.07 18.33
CA THR A 31 3.88 0.16 17.51
C THR A 31 3.60 -0.69 16.29
N LEU A 32 3.10 -0.03 15.25
CA LEU A 32 2.81 -0.65 13.97
C LEU A 32 4.16 -1.17 13.51
N HIS A 33 4.40 -2.45 13.81
CA HIS A 33 5.62 -3.16 13.45
C HIS A 33 5.56 -3.30 11.94
N LEU A 34 6.01 -2.25 11.26
CA LEU A 34 6.08 -2.20 9.81
C LEU A 34 7.06 -3.30 9.39
N GLU A 35 6.60 -4.18 8.51
CA GLU A 35 7.45 -5.23 7.95
C GLU A 35 8.67 -4.61 7.29
N GLU A 36 9.85 -5.09 7.67
CA GLU A 36 11.13 -4.59 7.16
C GLU A 36 11.32 -5.07 5.73
N VAL A 37 11.37 -4.14 4.77
CA VAL A 37 11.58 -4.45 3.36
C VAL A 37 13.00 -4.04 2.96
N THR A 38 13.84 -5.03 2.64
CA THR A 38 15.20 -4.85 2.13
C THR A 38 15.19 -4.70 0.61
N ILE A 39 15.93 -3.71 0.10
CA ILE A 39 16.06 -3.42 -1.33
C ILE A 39 17.43 -3.89 -1.81
N SER A 40 17.46 -4.74 -2.84
CA SER A 40 18.70 -5.26 -3.45
C SER A 40 19.13 -4.53 -4.74
N THR A 41 18.35 -3.54 -5.19
CA THR A 41 18.61 -2.83 -6.46
C THR A 41 19.86 -1.96 -6.42
N THR A 42 20.28 -1.54 -5.22
CA THR A 42 21.51 -0.78 -4.97
C THR A 42 22.73 -1.70 -4.84
N ARG A 43 23.95 -1.15 -4.98
CA ARG A 43 25.19 -1.95 -4.81
C ARG A 43 25.37 -2.53 -3.40
N MET A 44 24.67 -1.96 -2.43
CA MET A 44 24.59 -2.44 -1.05
C MET A 44 23.12 -2.60 -0.69
N PRO A 45 22.72 -3.70 -0.05
CA PRO A 45 21.34 -3.88 0.39
C PRO A 45 20.99 -2.85 1.46
N GLU A 46 19.87 -2.17 1.30
CA GLU A 46 19.41 -1.12 2.22
C GLU A 46 17.94 -1.35 2.62
N ILE A 47 17.60 -0.91 3.83
CA ILE A 47 16.23 -0.91 4.33
C ILE A 47 15.47 0.25 3.68
N LYS A 48 14.23 0.03 3.23
CA LYS A 48 13.41 1.07 2.57
C LYS A 48 13.35 2.40 3.33
N GLN A 49 13.26 2.34 4.65
CA GLN A 49 13.18 3.50 5.55
C GLN A 49 14.46 4.36 5.53
N ASN A 50 15.62 3.76 5.23
CA ASN A 50 16.91 4.45 5.16
C ASN A 50 17.27 4.93 3.74
N ALA A 51 16.48 4.57 2.73
CA ALA A 51 16.76 4.93 1.35
C ALA A 51 16.63 6.45 1.14
N ALA A 52 17.69 7.09 0.65
CA ALA A 52 17.68 8.52 0.35
C ALA A 52 16.81 8.89 -0.88
N ALA A 53 16.48 7.91 -1.73
CA ALA A 53 15.70 8.09 -2.95
C ALA A 53 14.27 7.56 -2.78
N THR A 54 13.33 8.08 -3.58
CA THR A 54 11.95 7.55 -3.63
C THR A 54 11.93 6.16 -4.24
N VAL A 55 11.48 5.17 -3.46
CA VAL A 55 11.35 3.77 -3.88
C VAL A 55 9.90 3.34 -3.85
N THR A 56 9.43 2.83 -5.00
CA THR A 56 8.12 2.16 -5.12
C THR A 56 8.38 0.68 -5.29
N ILE A 57 7.72 -0.14 -4.47
CA ILE A 57 7.84 -1.60 -4.50
C ILE A 57 6.49 -2.12 -5.00
N ILE A 58 6.54 -2.97 -6.01
CA ILE A 58 5.35 -3.58 -6.62
C ILE A 58 5.39 -5.07 -6.29
N ASP A 59 4.41 -5.53 -5.53
CA ASP A 59 4.33 -6.93 -5.14
C ASP A 59 3.76 -7.80 -6.25
N GLN A 60 4.11 -9.09 -6.25
CA GLN A 60 3.58 -10.05 -7.21
C GLN A 60 2.04 -10.11 -7.21
N LYS A 61 1.40 -9.95 -6.04
CA LYS A 61 -0.07 -9.92 -5.92
C LYS A 61 -0.67 -8.72 -6.66
N GLN A 62 -0.08 -7.55 -6.51
CA GLN A 62 -0.51 -6.33 -7.21
C GLN A 62 -0.36 -6.49 -8.72
N ILE A 63 0.75 -7.09 -9.18
CA ILE A 63 0.95 -7.41 -10.60
C ILE A 63 -0.12 -8.38 -11.08
N ALA A 64 -0.39 -9.46 -10.34
CA ALA A 64 -1.37 -10.47 -10.71
C ALA A 64 -2.82 -9.92 -10.77
N GLU A 65 -3.17 -9.00 -9.89
CA GLU A 65 -4.46 -8.32 -9.91
C GLU A 65 -4.57 -7.36 -11.09
N MET A 66 -3.56 -6.52 -11.29
CA MET A 66 -3.56 -5.53 -12.37
C MET A 66 -3.45 -6.19 -13.76
N SER A 67 -2.74 -7.31 -13.86
CA SER A 67 -2.56 -8.07 -15.11
C SER A 67 -3.88 -8.62 -15.66
N LYS A 68 -4.88 -8.86 -14.81
CA LYS A 68 -6.23 -9.27 -15.25
C LYS A 68 -6.93 -8.18 -16.07
N SER A 69 -6.66 -6.91 -15.76
CA SER A 69 -7.23 -5.76 -16.44
C SER A 69 -6.35 -5.29 -17.60
N ALA A 70 -5.04 -5.28 -17.40
CA ALA A 70 -4.05 -4.83 -18.38
C ALA A 70 -2.95 -5.89 -18.55
N PRO A 71 -2.99 -6.71 -19.63
CA PRO A 71 -2.03 -7.79 -19.83
C PRO A 71 -0.62 -7.30 -20.23
N ASP A 72 -0.49 -6.06 -20.70
CA ASP A 72 0.81 -5.47 -21.03
C ASP A 72 1.52 -4.93 -19.79
N ILE A 73 2.73 -5.45 -19.53
CA ILE A 73 3.61 -5.03 -18.42
C ILE A 73 3.86 -3.52 -18.43
N THR A 74 3.96 -2.93 -19.62
CA THR A 74 4.26 -1.52 -19.83
C THR A 74 3.13 -0.63 -19.34
N HIS A 75 1.90 -1.05 -19.67
CA HIS A 75 0.68 -0.37 -19.24
C HIS A 75 0.48 -0.53 -17.74
N LEU A 76 0.74 -1.72 -17.21
CA LEU A 76 0.69 -2.03 -15.78
C LEU A 76 1.67 -1.16 -14.98
N LEU A 77 2.92 -1.04 -15.41
CA LEU A 77 3.93 -0.23 -14.73
C LEU A 77 3.58 1.26 -14.72
N GLY A 78 3.01 1.78 -15.81
CA GLY A 78 2.53 3.16 -15.90
C GLY A 78 1.41 3.49 -14.93
N MET A 79 0.55 2.51 -14.59
CA MET A 79 -0.53 2.70 -13.61
C MET A 79 -0.05 2.56 -12.16
N LEU A 80 0.88 1.63 -11.90
CA LEU A 80 1.34 1.33 -10.54
C LEU A 80 2.46 2.25 -10.04
N THR A 81 3.25 2.82 -10.95
CA THR A 81 4.43 3.61 -10.58
C THR A 81 4.18 5.10 -10.75
N PRO A 82 4.23 5.91 -9.68
CA PRO A 82 4.07 7.36 -9.80
C PRO A 82 5.20 7.98 -10.63
N GLY A 83 4.83 8.85 -11.57
CA GLY A 83 5.79 9.54 -12.44
C GLY A 83 6.35 8.70 -13.58
N MET A 84 5.91 7.45 -13.75
CA MET A 84 6.12 6.69 -14.99
C MET A 84 5.14 7.19 -16.06
N ALA A 85 5.56 7.26 -17.32
CA ALA A 85 4.63 7.52 -18.42
C ALA A 85 3.72 6.31 -18.65
N LEU A 86 2.53 6.57 -19.21
CA LEU A 86 1.64 5.51 -19.67
C LEU A 86 2.25 4.76 -20.87
N SER A 87 1.74 3.56 -21.14
CA SER A 87 2.23 2.73 -22.25
C SER A 87 2.16 3.51 -23.57
N SER A 88 3.23 3.42 -24.35
CA SER A 88 3.36 4.03 -25.68
C SER A 88 2.89 3.09 -26.81
N ASN A 89 2.24 1.96 -26.47
CA ASN A 89 1.81 0.92 -27.41
C ASN A 89 2.94 0.37 -28.29
N THR A 90 4.18 0.47 -27.82
CA THR A 90 5.36 -0.11 -28.49
C THR A 90 5.88 -1.28 -27.67
N THR A 91 6.49 -2.25 -28.34
CA THR A 91 7.17 -3.38 -27.68
C THR A 91 8.58 -3.02 -27.18
N SER A 92 9.00 -1.76 -27.38
CA SER A 92 10.36 -1.30 -27.07
C SER A 92 10.42 -0.64 -25.69
N SER A 93 11.34 -1.13 -24.86
CA SER A 93 11.67 -0.52 -23.56
C SER A 93 12.18 0.91 -23.66
N ARG A 94 12.71 1.33 -24.83
CA ARG A 94 13.22 2.70 -25.06
C ARG A 94 12.14 3.77 -25.03
N ALA A 95 10.90 3.40 -25.31
CA ALA A 95 9.78 4.33 -25.31
C ALA A 95 9.17 4.54 -23.92
N GLN A 96 9.74 3.90 -22.88
CA GLN A 96 9.33 4.08 -21.50
C GLN A 96 10.08 5.24 -20.85
N SER A 97 9.35 6.09 -20.14
CA SER A 97 9.95 7.21 -19.42
C SER A 97 9.52 7.25 -17.96
N LEU A 98 10.47 7.62 -17.10
CA LEU A 98 10.27 7.87 -15.68
C LEU A 98 10.68 9.31 -15.40
N ARG A 99 9.73 10.12 -14.93
CA ARG A 99 9.89 11.57 -14.69
C ARG A 99 10.44 12.31 -15.93
N GLY A 100 9.90 11.98 -17.10
CA GLY A 100 10.25 12.62 -18.38
C GLY A 100 11.60 12.23 -18.97
N ARG A 101 12.26 11.19 -18.46
CA ARG A 101 13.54 10.67 -18.99
C ARG A 101 13.40 9.20 -19.33
N SER A 102 14.20 8.69 -20.27
CA SER A 102 14.23 7.26 -20.60
C SER A 102 14.46 6.41 -19.36
N ALA A 103 13.58 5.43 -19.12
CA ALA A 103 13.68 4.55 -17.97
C ALA A 103 14.86 3.57 -18.12
N LEU A 104 15.63 3.37 -17.06
CA LEU A 104 16.64 2.30 -17.00
C LEU A 104 15.98 1.06 -16.43
N ILE A 105 15.94 -0.02 -17.23
CA ILE A 105 15.36 -1.30 -16.83
C ILE A 105 16.49 -2.28 -16.52
N LEU A 106 16.39 -2.89 -15.34
CA LEU A 106 17.31 -3.90 -14.86
C LEU A 106 16.52 -5.19 -14.60
N ILE A 107 17.10 -6.33 -14.98
CA ILE A 107 16.61 -7.66 -14.61
C ILE A 107 17.66 -8.26 -13.69
N ASP A 108 17.27 -8.62 -12.47
CA ASP A 108 18.18 -9.15 -11.44
C ASP A 108 19.42 -8.24 -11.20
N GLY A 109 19.25 -6.93 -11.33
CA GLY A 109 20.33 -5.95 -11.20
C GLY A 109 21.21 -5.76 -12.45
N ILE A 110 20.92 -6.46 -13.55
CA ILE A 110 21.66 -6.36 -14.82
C ILE A 110 20.90 -5.44 -15.79
N PRO A 111 21.53 -4.36 -16.31
CA PRO A 111 20.86 -3.42 -17.20
C PRO A 111 20.52 -4.07 -18.55
N GLN A 112 19.26 -3.95 -18.99
CA GLN A 112 18.78 -4.43 -20.30
C GLN A 112 19.05 -3.44 -21.44
N SER A 113 19.31 -2.18 -21.09
CA SER A 113 19.70 -1.15 -22.04
C SER A 113 20.67 -0.20 -21.37
N THR A 114 21.72 0.19 -22.09
CA THR A 114 22.48 1.39 -21.76
C THR A 114 21.88 2.54 -22.57
N PRO A 115 21.49 3.67 -21.94
CA PRO A 115 21.20 4.88 -22.68
C PRO A 115 22.49 5.28 -23.41
N LEU A 116 22.58 4.96 -24.70
CA LEU A 116 23.69 5.37 -25.56
C LEU A 116 23.43 6.83 -25.94
N ARG A 117 23.74 7.73 -25.01
CA ARG A 117 23.57 9.18 -25.08
C ARG A 117 22.11 9.66 -25.11
#